data_AF-A0A531JS95-F1
#
_entry.id   AF-A0A531JS95-F1
#
_cell.length_a   1.000
_cell.length_b   1.000
_cell.length_c   1.000
_cell.angle_alpha   90.00
_cell.angle_beta   90.00
_cell.angle_gamma   90.00
#
_symmetry.space_group_name_H-M   'P 1'
#
loop_
_entity.id
_entity.type
_entity.pdbx_description
1 polymer ?
#
loop_
_entity_poly.entity_id
_entity_poly.type
_entity_poly.pdbx_seq_one_letter_code
_entity_poly.pdbx_strand_id
1 'polypeptide(L)'
;MFLSVATTHRPATDLGFLLHNHPDRLHETDLSFGKAWLFYPEATEERCEAALLLDVDPIGLVRGKGQAEGLLDQYVNDRPYAA
;
A
#
# COMPACT_ATOMS: atom_id res chain seq x y z
N MET A 1 -0.43 6.70 -1.45
CA MET A 1 -0.49 6.57 0.03
C MET A 1 0.55 5.54 0.51
N PHE A 2 1.14 5.71 1.71
CA PHE A 2 2.18 4.82 2.28
C PHE A 2 1.91 4.47 3.75
N LEU A 3 2.16 3.21 4.13
CA LEU A 3 2.18 2.72 5.51
C LEU A 3 3.41 1.81 5.68
N SER A 4 4.15 1.93 6.77
CA SER A 4 5.15 0.92 7.13
C SER A 4 5.04 0.50 8.59
N VAL A 5 5.47 -0.75 8.84
CA VAL A 5 5.60 -1.33 10.17
C VAL A 5 6.97 -1.97 10.25
N ALA A 6 7.74 -1.58 11.27
CA ALA A 6 9.07 -2.10 11.50
C ALA A 6 9.18 -2.73 12.90
N THR A 7 10.03 -3.74 13.01
CA THR A 7 10.42 -4.34 14.28
C THR A 7 11.93 -4.53 14.34
N THR A 8 12.46 -4.45 15.55
CA THR A 8 13.85 -4.81 15.89
C THR A 8 13.90 -5.97 16.88
N HIS A 9 12.76 -6.62 17.14
CA HIS A 9 12.71 -7.86 17.92
C HIS A 9 13.44 -8.96 17.16
N ARG A 10 14.22 -9.81 17.82
CA ARG A 10 15.09 -10.78 17.14
C ARG A 10 14.51 -12.21 17.20
N PRO A 11 14.47 -12.93 16.06
CA PRO A 11 14.89 -12.48 14.72
C PRO A 11 13.84 -11.56 14.08
N ALA A 12 14.24 -10.40 13.55
CA ALA A 12 13.29 -9.41 13.04
C ALA A 12 12.56 -9.89 11.78
N THR A 13 13.18 -10.80 11.03
CA THR A 13 12.59 -11.48 9.88
C THR A 13 11.30 -12.24 10.20
N ASP A 14 11.01 -12.53 11.48
CA ASP A 14 9.73 -13.12 11.90
C ASP A 14 8.52 -12.25 11.54
N LEU A 15 8.73 -10.95 11.30
CA LEU A 15 7.71 -10.07 10.74
C LEU A 15 7.11 -10.61 9.43
N GLY A 16 7.89 -11.30 8.60
CA GLY A 16 7.41 -11.96 7.38
C GLY A 16 6.39 -13.05 7.66
N PHE A 17 6.62 -13.86 8.71
CA PHE A 17 5.67 -14.89 9.13
C PHE A 17 4.39 -14.29 9.74
N LEU A 18 4.52 -13.30 10.62
CA LEU A 18 3.38 -12.62 11.24
C LEU A 18 2.45 -11.96 10.21
N LEU A 19 3.04 -11.39 9.15
CA LEU A 19 2.28 -10.76 8.07
C LEU A 19 1.90 -11.74 6.95
N HIS A 20 2.30 -13.01 7.03
CA HIS A 20 2.09 -14.01 5.98
C HIS A 20 2.64 -13.61 4.60
N ASN A 21 3.74 -12.85 4.57
CA ASN A 21 4.35 -12.35 3.35
C ASN A 21 5.86 -12.57 3.38
N HIS A 22 6.38 -13.26 2.36
CA HIS A 22 7.82 -13.54 2.27
C HIS A 22 8.59 -12.25 1.94
N PRO A 23 9.65 -11.89 2.71
CA PRO A 23 10.39 -10.64 2.50
C PRO A 23 11.04 -10.48 1.11
N ASP A 24 11.59 -11.57 0.55
CA ASP A 24 12.23 -11.53 -0.78
C ASP A 24 11.25 -11.51 -1.97
N ARG A 25 9.95 -11.39 -1.71
CA ARG A 25 8.92 -11.36 -2.74
C ARG A 25 8.19 -10.02 -2.71
N LEU A 26 8.12 -9.37 -3.88
CA LEU A 26 7.18 -8.29 -4.10
C LEU A 26 5.77 -8.86 -4.20
N HIS A 27 4.86 -8.37 -3.36
CA HIS A 27 3.45 -8.75 -3.39
C HIS A 27 2.63 -7.62 -3.99
N GLU A 28 1.81 -7.96 -4.98
CA GLU A 28 0.91 -7.05 -5.66
C GLU A 28 -0.53 -7.54 -5.43
N THR A 29 -1.43 -6.62 -5.09
CA THR A 29 -2.87 -6.90 -4.95
C THR A 29 -3.66 -5.92 -5.78
N ASP A 30 -4.52 -6.43 -6.66
CA ASP A 30 -5.48 -5.60 -7.39
C ASP A 30 -6.59 -5.10 -6.46
N LEU A 31 -6.90 -3.81 -6.55
CA LEU A 31 -7.99 -3.14 -5.86
C LEU A 31 -8.99 -2.59 -6.89
N SER A 32 -10.20 -2.27 -6.48
CA SER A 32 -11.23 -1.70 -7.38
C SER A 32 -10.88 -0.30 -7.93
N PHE A 33 -9.85 0.34 -7.39
CA PHE A 33 -9.43 1.70 -7.70
C PHE A 33 -7.91 1.82 -7.95
N GLY A 34 -7.23 0.70 -8.22
CA GLY A 34 -5.77 0.69 -8.42
C GLY A 34 -5.14 -0.58 -7.90
N LYS A 35 -3.93 -0.47 -7.35
CA LYS A 35 -3.13 -1.59 -6.85
C LYS A 35 -2.54 -1.26 -5.48
N ALA A 36 -2.27 -2.30 -4.72
CA ALA A 36 -1.46 -2.23 -3.50
C ALA A 36 -0.18 -3.04 -3.68
N TRP A 37 0.94 -2.44 -3.27
CA TRP A 37 2.25 -3.06 -3.27
C TRP A 37 2.70 -3.28 -1.84
N LEU A 38 3.07 -4.51 -1.50
CA LEU A 38 3.71 -4.84 -0.23
C LEU A 38 5.12 -5.36 -0.51
N PHE A 39 6.10 -4.70 0.09
CA PHE A 39 7.52 -5.02 -0.04
C PHE A 39 8.27 -4.75 1.26
N TYR A 40 9.47 -5.30 1.37
CA TYR A 40 10.31 -5.18 2.55
C TYR A 40 11.56 -4.35 2.22
N PRO A 41 11.58 -3.02 2.50
CA PRO A 41 12.77 -2.21 2.26
C PRO A 41 13.98 -2.65 3.10
N GLU A 42 13.76 -3.35 4.21
CA GLU A 42 14.80 -3.96 5.02
C GLU A 42 14.30 -5.28 5.64
N ALA A 43 15.11 -6.33 5.57
CA ALA A 43 14.82 -7.64 6.14
C ALA A 43 16.11 -8.30 6.64
N THR A 44 16.65 -7.79 7.74
CA THR A 44 17.82 -8.35 8.45
C THR A 44 17.40 -9.02 9.74
N GLU A 45 18.30 -9.75 10.41
CA GLU A 45 18.00 -10.33 11.73
C GLU A 45 17.79 -9.25 12.80
N GLU A 46 18.42 -8.09 12.64
CA GLU A 46 18.39 -6.97 13.57
C GLU A 46 17.19 -6.05 13.38
N ARG A 47 16.73 -5.88 12.15
CA ARG A 47 15.59 -5.02 11.79
C ARG A 47 14.88 -5.54 10.54
N CYS A 48 13.56 -5.53 10.61
CA CYS A 48 12.71 -5.86 9.47
C CYS A 48 11.60 -4.83 9.38
N GLU A 49 11.35 -4.32 8.17
CA GLU A 49 10.30 -3.36 7.87
C GLU A 49 9.49 -3.83 6.68
N ALA A 50 8.17 -3.86 6.84
CA ALA A 50 7.22 -4.08 5.77
C ALA A 50 6.61 -2.73 5.38
N ALA A 51 6.56 -2.43 4.08
CA ALA A 51 5.99 -1.22 3.53
C ALA A 51 4.84 -1.56 2.57
N LEU A 52 3.68 -0.93 2.80
CA LEU A 52 2.50 -0.97 1.95
C LEU A 52 2.37 0.37 1.22
N LEU A 53 2.35 0.32 -0.11
CA LEU A 53 2.14 1.46 -0.99
C LEU A 53 0.84 1.27 -1.77
N LEU A 54 -0.06 2.26 -1.71
CA LEU A 54 -1.22 2.32 -2.61
C LEU A 54 -0.88 3.12 -3.86
N ASP A 55 -1.13 2.49 -5.00
CA ASP A 55 -1.05 3.04 -6.33
C ASP A 55 -2.47 3.17 -6.88
N VAL A 56 -3.06 4.36 -6.71
CA VAL A 56 -4.47 4.65 -7.05
C VAL A 56 -4.56 5.10 -8.50
N ASP A 57 -5.50 4.55 -9.26
CA ASP A 57 -5.90 5.05 -10.58
C ASP A 57 -6.95 6.17 -10.41
N PRO A 58 -6.56 7.46 -10.49
CA PRO A 58 -7.51 8.56 -10.29
C PRO A 58 -8.59 8.60 -11.37
N ILE A 59 -8.31 8.11 -12.58
CA ILE A 59 -9.28 8.10 -13.68
C ILE A 59 -10.29 6.97 -13.48
N GLY A 60 -9.81 5.77 -13.15
CA GLY A 60 -10.65 4.62 -12.82
C GLY A 60 -11.59 4.90 -11.64
N LEU A 61 -11.09 5.61 -10.63
CA LEU A 61 -11.86 6.00 -9.44
C LEU A 61 -13.10 6.86 -9.76
N VAL A 62 -13.01 7.74 -10.76
CA VAL A 62 -14.13 8.61 -11.17
C VAL A 62 -15.14 7.88 -12.05
N ARG A 63 -14.69 6.94 -12.90
CA ARG A 63 -15.56 6.24 -13.85
C ARG A 63 -16.53 5.24 -13.19
N GLY A 64 -16.26 4.83 -11.95
CA GLY A 64 -17.05 3.81 -11.23
C GLY A 64 -18.18 4.33 -10.34
N LYS A 65 -18.25 5.64 -10.04
CA LYS A 65 -19.28 6.22 -9.15
C LYS A 65 -19.94 7.44 -9.79
N GLY A 66 -21.19 7.26 -10.22
CA GLY A 66 -22.07 8.37 -10.53
C GLY A 66 -22.41 9.17 -9.27
N GLN A 67 -22.52 10.49 -9.42
CA GLN A 67 -23.01 11.47 -8.45
C GLN A 67 -22.02 11.85 -7.32
N ALA A 68 -21.07 12.73 -7.64
CA ALA A 68 -20.59 13.72 -6.67
C ALA A 68 -20.82 15.12 -7.25
N GLU A 69 -21.17 16.09 -6.42
CA GLU A 69 -21.34 17.49 -6.82
C GLU A 69 -19.98 18.08 -7.24
N GLY A 70 -19.95 18.78 -8.37
CA GLY A 70 -18.73 19.38 -8.94
C GLY A 70 -17.96 18.44 -9.87
N LEU A 71 -17.93 18.76 -11.17
CA LEU A 71 -17.19 17.99 -12.18
C LEU A 71 -15.68 17.94 -11.91
N LEU A 72 -15.07 18.97 -11.30
CA LEU A 72 -13.62 19.09 -11.12
C LEU A 72 -13.10 18.36 -9.87
N ASP A 73 -13.84 18.45 -8.77
CA ASP A 73 -13.47 17.85 -7.47
C ASP A 73 -13.39 16.31 -7.54
N GLN A 74 -14.02 15.71 -8.54
CA GLN A 74 -13.91 14.28 -8.83
C GLN A 74 -12.55 13.89 -9.42
N TYR A 75 -11.99 14.72 -10.31
CA TYR A 75 -10.72 14.42 -11.00
C TYR A 75 -9.50 14.91 -10.24
N VAL A 76 -9.64 16.00 -9.49
CA VAL A 76 -8.54 16.60 -8.71
C VAL A 76 -8.93 16.60 -7.23
N ASN A 77 -8.41 15.64 -6.49
CA ASN A 77 -8.59 15.52 -5.05
C ASN A 77 -7.40 14.79 -4.42
N ASP A 78 -7.43 14.70 -3.11
CA ASP A 78 -6.40 14.10 -2.26
C ASP A 78 -6.50 12.57 -2.17
N ARG A 79 -7.55 11.92 -2.69
CA ARG A 79 -7.78 10.47 -2.54
C ARG A 79 -6.61 9.58 -2.97
N PRO A 80 -5.83 9.89 -4.02
CA PRO A 80 -4.64 9.09 -4.37
C PRO A 80 -3.51 9.19 -3.34
N TYR A 81 -3.53 10.22 -2.50
CA TYR A 81 -2.38 10.64 -1.68
C TYR A 81 -2.64 10.54 -0.17
N ALA A 82 -3.89 10.57 0.26
CA ALA A 82 -4.31 10.48 1.65
C ALA A 82 -4.34 9.04 2.19
N ALA A 83 -4.20 8.91 3.52
CA ALA A 83 -4.27 7.66 4.28
C ALA A 83 -5.53 7.59 5.14
#